data_AF-A0A7W8EFH8-F1
#
_entry.id   AF-A0A7W8EFH8-F1
#
_cell.length_a   1.000
_cell.length_b   1.000
_cell.length_c   1.000
_cell.angle_alpha   90.00
_cell.angle_beta   90.00
_cell.angle_gamma   90.00
#
_symmetry.space_group_name_H-M   'P 1'
#
loop_
_entity.id
_entity.type
_entity.pdbx_description
1 polymer ?
#
loop_
_entity_poly.entity_id
_entity_poly.type
_entity_poly.pdbx_seq_one_letter_code
_entity_poly.pdbx_strand_id
1 'polypeptide(L)'
;MSGRITDTGVEQYYDDELVVDLVHLKAVTHLIDAWAGGATPAWVRRDDEAGSAPLGLARIEVAGLPAVARTLRERRDLVPRGTKTPVEDLDLLLRALREERPEFVVGKHRLVENVEGLPSTGAPRNVPGGVRLPHRSMTDHPRLRVGILDTPIWPHDQLAGRFMADSAALLPRVREAPTPMLAGHATFVAGIIAAHAPDAELVVRAGLAEGAVCADSWDVATRMVSFVAEEVDLLQLSFACFTADDEPPLVIERAVARLREQAVLVAAAGNHGTEPGGRRHAKAFPAACEGVLAVGAEAEFSPKASWVALHAPGAGVTSTYLEGKVSLPRGEEAFYSGSATWSGTSFAAAAVSGAIAGLAHRRGSSAREAKEYLLHRPAVRDIHPPGQT
;
A
#
# COMPACT_ATOMS: atom_id res chain seq x y z
N MET A 1 4.81 0.93 -25.90
CA MET A 1 4.17 -0.33 -25.51
C MET A 1 4.74 -0.64 -24.14
N SER A 2 3.92 -0.71 -23.09
CA SER A 2 4.40 -1.11 -21.76
C SER A 2 4.61 -2.63 -21.75
N GLY A 3 5.56 -3.10 -20.94
CA GLY A 3 5.80 -4.53 -20.72
C GLY A 3 4.56 -5.33 -20.39
N ARG A 4 4.62 -6.63 -20.63
CA ARG A 4 3.50 -7.53 -20.29
C ARG A 4 3.56 -7.81 -18.79
N ILE A 5 2.40 -7.74 -18.14
CA ILE A 5 2.28 -8.13 -16.74
C ILE A 5 2.33 -9.66 -16.66
N THR A 6 3.27 -10.17 -15.88
CA THR A 6 3.33 -11.57 -15.48
C THR A 6 2.66 -11.73 -14.13
N ASP A 7 1.68 -12.64 -14.05
CA ASP A 7 1.02 -13.07 -12.82
C ASP A 7 1.42 -14.52 -12.52
N THR A 8 2.10 -14.72 -11.40
CA THR A 8 2.56 -16.05 -10.95
C THR A 8 1.56 -16.74 -10.02
N GLY A 9 0.41 -16.13 -9.81
CA GLY A 9 -0.42 -16.36 -8.64
C GLY A 9 0.10 -15.54 -7.46
N VAL A 10 1.38 -15.66 -7.07
CA VAL A 10 1.92 -15.05 -5.83
C VAL A 10 2.23 -13.57 -5.99
N GLU A 11 2.97 -13.21 -7.03
CA GLU A 11 3.37 -11.84 -7.35
C GLU A 11 2.97 -11.45 -8.77
N GLN A 12 2.77 -10.16 -8.99
CA GLN A 12 2.56 -9.54 -10.30
C GLN A 12 3.63 -8.49 -10.60
N TYR A 13 4.22 -8.56 -11.79
CA TYR A 13 5.30 -7.66 -12.21
C TYR A 13 5.34 -7.45 -13.72
N TYR A 14 5.97 -6.35 -14.15
CA TYR A 14 6.28 -6.11 -15.56
C TYR A 14 7.45 -6.98 -15.99
N ASP A 15 7.26 -7.80 -17.01
CA ASP A 15 8.22 -8.84 -17.40
C ASP A 15 9.51 -8.34 -18.06
N ASP A 16 9.61 -7.03 -18.29
CA ASP A 16 10.77 -6.35 -18.85
C ASP A 16 11.22 -5.11 -18.05
N GLU A 17 10.64 -4.81 -16.89
CA GLU A 17 11.00 -3.60 -16.12
C GLU A 17 11.75 -3.89 -14.82
N LEU A 18 12.81 -3.12 -14.58
CA LEU A 18 13.63 -3.14 -13.39
C LEU A 18 13.58 -1.82 -12.63
N VAL A 19 13.67 -1.92 -11.31
CA VAL A 19 14.00 -0.83 -10.41
C VAL A 19 15.47 -0.98 -10.00
N VAL A 20 16.24 0.09 -10.16
CA VAL A 20 17.70 0.09 -9.96
C VAL A 20 18.08 1.26 -9.08
N ASP A 21 18.96 1.07 -8.09
CA ASP A 21 19.53 2.19 -7.36
C ASP A 21 20.34 3.10 -8.29
N LEU A 22 20.15 4.42 -8.18
CA LEU A 22 20.83 5.40 -9.05
C LEU A 22 22.36 5.27 -9.01
N VAL A 23 22.93 4.85 -7.88
CA VAL A 23 24.37 4.62 -7.73
C VAL A 23 24.85 3.49 -8.65
N HIS A 24 24.02 2.49 -8.91
CA HIS A 24 24.35 1.32 -9.74
C HIS A 24 23.86 1.43 -11.17
N LEU A 25 22.99 2.39 -11.48
CA LEU A 25 22.31 2.52 -12.77
C LEU A 25 23.27 2.40 -13.96
N LYS A 26 24.36 3.17 -13.97
CA LYS A 26 25.34 3.16 -15.07
C LYS A 26 26.02 1.79 -15.25
N ALA A 27 26.34 1.10 -14.16
CA ALA A 27 27.02 -0.20 -14.22
C ALA A 27 26.05 -1.30 -14.67
N VAL A 28 24.82 -1.29 -14.14
CA VAL A 28 23.76 -2.23 -14.50
C VAL A 28 23.39 -2.11 -15.98
N THR A 29 23.17 -0.89 -16.48
CA THR A 29 22.80 -0.68 -17.88
C THR A 29 23.91 -1.02 -18.87
N HIS A 30 25.18 -0.78 -18.48
CA HIS A 30 26.33 -1.22 -19.28
C HIS A 30 26.38 -2.74 -19.45
N LEU A 31 26.08 -3.51 -18.40
CA LEU A 31 26.02 -4.98 -18.48
C LEU A 31 24.85 -5.45 -19.34
N ILE A 32 23.68 -4.82 -19.22
CA ILE A 32 22.51 -5.10 -20.05
C ILE A 32 22.85 -4.90 -21.54
N ASP A 33 23.47 -3.78 -21.90
CA ASP A 33 23.91 -3.51 -23.27
C ASP A 33 24.96 -4.53 -23.76
N ALA A 34 25.93 -4.87 -22.90
CA ALA A 34 26.97 -5.84 -23.21
C ALA A 34 26.40 -7.25 -23.48
N TRP A 35 25.43 -7.70 -22.66
CA TRP A 35 24.78 -9.01 -22.85
C TRP A 35 23.81 -9.03 -24.02
N ALA A 36 23.19 -7.90 -24.37
CA ALA A 36 22.35 -7.80 -25.55
C ALA A 36 23.15 -7.92 -26.87
N GLY A 37 24.40 -7.44 -26.88
CA GLY A 37 25.31 -7.56 -28.03
C GLY A 37 24.90 -6.73 -29.26
N GLY A 38 23.98 -5.78 -29.09
CA GLY A 38 23.44 -4.93 -30.15
C GLY A 38 24.18 -3.59 -30.29
N ALA A 39 23.98 -2.92 -31.43
CA ALA A 39 24.53 -1.57 -31.69
C ALA A 39 23.70 -0.44 -31.06
N THR A 40 22.48 -0.75 -30.59
CA THR A 40 21.56 0.19 -29.92
C THR A 40 21.39 -0.20 -28.45
N PRO A 41 21.13 0.76 -27.55
CA PRO A 41 20.83 0.44 -26.15
C PRO A 41 19.68 -0.55 -26.02
N ALA A 42 19.86 -1.54 -25.15
CA ALA A 42 18.90 -2.59 -24.85
C ALA A 42 17.96 -2.23 -23.68
N TRP A 43 17.98 -0.96 -23.25
CA TRP A 43 17.18 -0.45 -22.16
C TRP A 43 16.72 0.98 -22.42
N VAL A 44 15.66 1.39 -21.74
CA VAL A 44 15.13 2.75 -21.79
C VAL A 44 14.70 3.19 -20.39
N ARG A 45 15.03 4.43 -20.00
CA ARG A 45 14.54 5.03 -18.76
C ARG A 45 13.04 5.32 -18.85
N ARG A 46 12.28 4.97 -17.80
CA ARG A 46 10.80 5.06 -17.75
C ARG A 46 10.29 5.92 -16.60
N ASP A 47 11.18 6.47 -15.80
CA ASP A 47 10.88 7.45 -14.77
C ASP A 47 11.15 8.88 -15.25
N ASP A 48 10.73 9.86 -14.44
CA ASP A 48 11.23 11.22 -14.48
C ASP A 48 12.10 11.53 -13.25
N GLU A 49 12.72 12.70 -13.26
CA GLU A 49 13.59 13.13 -12.15
C GLU A 49 12.79 13.36 -10.85
N ALA A 50 11.52 13.77 -10.97
CA ALA A 50 10.66 14.05 -9.83
C ALA A 50 10.33 12.79 -9.02
N GLY A 51 10.13 11.64 -9.68
CA GLY A 51 9.98 10.35 -9.01
C GLY A 51 11.32 9.75 -8.59
N SER A 52 12.35 9.88 -9.43
CA SER A 52 13.65 9.22 -9.19
C SER A 52 14.43 9.80 -8.03
N ALA A 53 14.53 11.13 -7.94
CA ALA A 53 15.42 11.78 -6.98
C ALA A 53 15.02 11.54 -5.50
N PRO A 54 13.74 11.66 -5.10
CA PRO A 54 13.34 11.37 -3.72
C PRO A 54 13.56 9.90 -3.30
N LEU A 55 13.37 8.97 -4.24
CA LEU A 55 13.62 7.54 -4.01
C LEU A 55 15.12 7.22 -4.07
N GLY A 56 15.91 7.95 -4.85
CA GLY A 56 17.27 7.54 -5.19
C GLY A 56 17.30 6.25 -6.01
N LEU A 57 16.27 6.01 -6.81
CA LEU A 57 16.09 4.85 -7.67
C LEU A 57 15.80 5.31 -9.11
N ALA A 58 15.94 4.41 -10.07
CA ALA A 58 15.47 4.56 -11.44
C ALA A 58 14.62 3.36 -11.84
N ARG A 59 13.60 3.61 -12.67
CA ARG A 59 12.79 2.64 -13.39
C ARG A 59 13.28 2.54 -14.83
N ILE A 60 13.68 1.35 -15.24
CA ILE A 60 14.12 1.07 -16.60
C ILE A 60 13.30 -0.06 -17.22
N GLU A 61 12.98 0.07 -18.49
CA GLU A 61 12.51 -1.02 -19.35
C GLU A 61 13.74 -1.63 -20.05
N VAL A 62 13.83 -2.96 -20.07
CA VAL A 62 14.88 -3.72 -20.75
C VAL A 62 14.34 -4.16 -22.12
N ALA A 63 14.20 -3.22 -23.05
CA ALA A 63 13.66 -3.46 -24.38
C ALA A 63 14.36 -4.60 -25.17
N GLY A 64 15.63 -4.88 -24.85
CA GLY A 64 16.41 -5.98 -25.43
C GLY A 64 16.41 -7.27 -24.63
N LEU A 65 15.49 -7.45 -23.66
CA LEU A 65 15.52 -8.58 -22.71
C LEU A 65 15.62 -9.96 -23.39
N PRO A 66 14.90 -10.28 -24.49
CA PRO A 66 15.06 -11.59 -25.15
C PRO A 66 16.45 -11.84 -25.73
N ALA A 67 17.19 -10.79 -26.11
CA ALA A 67 18.57 -10.91 -26.57
C ALA A 67 19.52 -11.14 -25.38
N VAL A 68 19.36 -10.34 -24.32
CA VAL A 68 20.09 -10.50 -23.04
C VAL A 68 19.92 -11.91 -22.48
N ALA A 69 18.67 -12.39 -22.39
CA ALA A 69 18.36 -13.71 -21.87
C ALA A 69 18.94 -14.85 -22.73
N ARG A 70 19.03 -14.67 -24.05
CA ARG A 70 19.70 -15.63 -24.94
C ARG A 70 21.16 -15.81 -24.55
N THR A 71 21.88 -14.70 -24.40
CA THR A 71 23.29 -14.69 -23.96
C THR A 71 23.45 -15.30 -22.57
N LEU A 72 22.58 -14.93 -21.62
CA LEU A 72 22.65 -15.41 -20.24
C LEU A 72 22.31 -16.91 -20.12
N ARG A 73 21.47 -17.48 -20.98
CA ARG A 73 21.16 -18.92 -20.96
C ARG A 73 22.33 -19.80 -21.38
N GLU A 74 23.33 -19.24 -22.07
CA GLU A 74 24.56 -19.96 -22.41
C GLU A 74 25.47 -20.17 -21.18
N ARG A 75 25.27 -19.39 -20.11
CA ARG A 75 25.98 -19.48 -18.84
C ARG A 75 25.42 -20.61 -17.96
N ARG A 76 26.18 -21.71 -17.85
CA ARG A 76 25.77 -22.94 -17.14
C ARG A 76 25.59 -22.78 -15.63
N ASP A 77 26.20 -21.76 -15.04
CA ASP A 77 26.11 -21.35 -13.64
C ASP A 77 24.75 -20.72 -13.30
N LEU A 78 24.12 -20.03 -14.25
CA LEU A 78 22.88 -19.28 -14.05
C LEU A 78 21.60 -20.09 -14.24
N VAL A 79 21.65 -21.23 -14.94
CA VAL A 79 20.48 -22.07 -15.22
C VAL A 79 20.53 -23.33 -14.36
N PRO A 80 19.66 -23.49 -13.33
CA PRO A 80 19.66 -24.67 -12.49
C PRO A 80 19.36 -25.94 -13.32
N ARG A 81 20.18 -26.99 -13.17
CA ARG A 81 19.90 -28.27 -13.84
C ARG A 81 18.72 -28.97 -13.18
N GLY A 82 17.75 -29.42 -13.97
CA GLY A 82 16.67 -30.31 -13.53
C GLY A 82 15.42 -29.62 -12.95
N THR A 83 15.30 -28.28 -13.05
CA THR A 83 14.04 -27.60 -12.73
C THR A 83 13.01 -27.88 -13.82
N LYS A 84 11.81 -28.32 -13.44
CA LYS A 84 10.70 -28.53 -14.38
C LYS A 84 10.10 -27.21 -14.88
N THR A 85 10.32 -26.13 -14.15
CA THR A 85 9.83 -24.78 -14.48
C THR A 85 10.95 -23.99 -15.17
N PRO A 86 10.69 -23.40 -16.35
CA PRO A 86 11.61 -22.45 -16.98
C PRO A 86 11.87 -21.24 -16.06
N VAL A 87 13.11 -20.75 -16.07
CA VAL A 87 13.44 -19.47 -15.41
C VAL A 87 13.01 -18.34 -16.36
N GLU A 88 12.19 -17.43 -15.84
CA GLU A 88 11.74 -16.22 -16.57
C GLU A 88 12.93 -15.34 -16.94
N ASP A 89 12.86 -14.66 -18.08
CA ASP A 89 13.96 -13.85 -18.62
C ASP A 89 14.43 -12.76 -17.62
N LEU A 90 13.47 -12.10 -16.97
CA LEU A 90 13.75 -11.06 -15.98
C LEU A 90 14.41 -11.62 -14.72
N ASP A 91 13.99 -12.80 -14.26
CA ASP A 91 14.60 -13.47 -13.12
C ASP A 91 16.03 -13.93 -13.42
N LEU A 92 16.25 -14.41 -14.65
CA LEU A 92 17.59 -14.76 -15.13
C LEU A 92 18.50 -13.52 -15.16
N LEU A 93 17.99 -12.38 -15.64
CA LEU A 93 18.72 -11.12 -15.64
C LEU A 93 19.05 -10.64 -14.22
N LEU A 94 18.06 -10.62 -13.31
CA LEU A 94 18.28 -10.24 -11.91
C LEU A 94 19.31 -11.12 -11.23
N ARG A 95 19.25 -12.43 -11.46
CA ARG A 95 20.25 -13.37 -10.96
C ARG A 95 21.64 -13.07 -11.52
N ALA A 96 21.76 -12.85 -12.83
CA ALA A 96 23.03 -12.53 -13.48
C ALA A 96 23.66 -11.23 -12.94
N LEU A 97 22.86 -10.19 -12.74
CA LEU A 97 23.32 -8.92 -12.18
C LEU A 97 23.87 -9.11 -10.75
N ARG A 98 23.17 -9.87 -9.90
CA ARG A 98 23.59 -10.14 -8.51
C ARG A 98 24.80 -11.07 -8.42
N GLU A 99 24.97 -12.00 -9.36
CA GLU A 99 26.16 -12.84 -9.45
C GLU A 99 27.38 -12.06 -9.96
N GLU A 100 27.18 -11.11 -10.88
CA GLU A 100 28.24 -10.22 -11.37
C GLU A 100 28.74 -9.30 -10.24
N ARG A 101 27.81 -8.70 -9.49
CA ARG A 101 28.11 -7.80 -8.37
C ARG A 101 27.07 -7.94 -7.26
N PRO A 102 27.38 -8.63 -6.16
CA PRO A 102 26.45 -8.82 -5.04
C PRO A 102 25.96 -7.52 -4.39
N GLU A 103 26.71 -6.41 -4.53
CA GLU A 103 26.33 -5.10 -4.03
C GLU A 103 25.25 -4.40 -4.86
N PHE A 104 24.91 -4.90 -6.06
CA PHE A 104 23.87 -4.28 -6.88
C PHE A 104 22.50 -4.34 -6.22
N VAL A 105 21.99 -3.15 -5.91
CA VAL A 105 20.62 -2.94 -5.45
C VAL A 105 19.69 -2.83 -6.67
N VAL A 106 19.13 -3.97 -7.06
CA VAL A 106 18.20 -4.13 -8.20
C VAL A 106 17.00 -5.01 -7.82
N GLY A 107 15.82 -4.69 -8.36
CA GLY A 107 14.60 -5.44 -8.14
C GLY A 107 13.61 -5.35 -9.31
N LYS A 108 12.60 -6.22 -9.33
CA LYS A 108 11.50 -6.14 -10.31
C LYS A 108 10.64 -4.92 -10.05
N HIS A 109 10.10 -4.35 -11.12
CA HIS A 109 9.00 -3.42 -11.02
C HIS A 109 7.67 -4.17 -10.89
N ARG A 110 6.95 -3.95 -9.78
CA ARG A 110 5.77 -4.75 -9.39
C ARG A 110 4.47 -3.96 -9.44
N LEU A 111 3.37 -4.70 -9.39
CA LEU A 111 2.06 -4.15 -9.04
C LEU A 111 1.84 -4.28 -7.53
N VAL A 112 1.13 -3.29 -6.98
CA VAL A 112 0.58 -3.27 -5.64
C VAL A 112 -0.92 -3.45 -5.79
N GLU A 113 -1.51 -4.27 -4.94
CA GLU A 113 -2.94 -4.52 -4.95
C GLU A 113 -3.56 -4.02 -3.64
N ASN A 114 -4.89 -4.00 -3.61
CA ASN A 114 -5.60 -3.86 -2.37
C ASN A 114 -5.22 -5.03 -1.46
N VAL A 115 -5.39 -4.81 -0.16
CA VAL A 115 -5.33 -5.86 0.85
C VAL A 115 -6.48 -6.88 0.70
N GLU A 116 -7.31 -6.79 -0.33
CA GLU A 116 -8.51 -7.60 -0.48
C GLU A 116 -8.20 -9.07 -0.75
N GLY A 117 -8.74 -9.92 0.12
CA GLY A 117 -8.83 -11.36 -0.07
C GLY A 117 -10.28 -11.77 -0.34
N LEU A 118 -11.00 -11.06 -1.24
CA LEU A 118 -12.36 -11.46 -1.62
C LEU A 118 -12.35 -12.94 -2.04
N PRO A 119 -13.19 -13.79 -1.44
CA PRO A 119 -14.46 -13.50 -0.74
C PRO A 119 -14.39 -13.23 0.78
N SER A 120 -13.20 -13.25 1.39
CA SER A 120 -13.02 -13.35 2.85
C SER A 120 -13.50 -12.14 3.67
N THR A 121 -13.55 -10.93 3.09
CA THR A 121 -14.01 -9.70 3.77
C THR A 121 -15.43 -9.28 3.43
N GLY A 122 -15.95 -9.70 2.26
CA GLY A 122 -17.27 -9.35 1.75
C GLY A 122 -17.43 -7.88 1.31
N ALA A 123 -18.60 -7.59 0.73
CA ALA A 123 -18.99 -6.23 0.32
C ALA A 123 -19.46 -5.39 1.53
N PRO A 124 -19.27 -4.05 1.50
CA PRO A 124 -19.80 -3.16 2.52
C PRO A 124 -21.32 -3.23 2.54
N ARG A 125 -21.93 -3.29 3.72
CA ARG A 125 -23.38 -3.28 3.88
C ARG A 125 -23.85 -1.86 4.19
N ASN A 126 -24.85 -1.37 3.48
CA ASN A 126 -25.42 -0.05 3.74
C ASN A 126 -25.98 0.02 5.18
N VAL A 127 -25.73 1.15 5.85
CA VAL A 127 -26.24 1.42 7.20
C VAL A 127 -27.20 2.62 7.11
N PRO A 128 -28.53 2.39 7.14
CA PRO A 128 -29.50 3.47 7.16
C PRO A 128 -29.36 4.31 8.45
N GLY A 129 -29.34 5.63 8.33
CA GLY A 129 -29.20 6.55 9.45
C GLY A 129 -27.83 7.24 9.58
N GLY A 130 -26.86 6.82 8.76
CA GLY A 130 -25.56 7.48 8.66
C GLY A 130 -24.61 7.19 9.82
N VAL A 131 -23.41 7.78 9.75
CA VAL A 131 -22.47 7.84 10.87
C VAL A 131 -22.32 9.30 11.32
N ARG A 132 -22.13 9.53 12.61
CA ARG A 132 -21.85 10.87 13.16
C ARG A 132 -20.47 10.89 13.80
N LEU A 133 -19.56 11.66 13.24
CA LEU A 133 -18.21 11.79 13.78
C LEU A 133 -18.20 12.75 14.98
N PRO A 134 -17.35 12.52 16.00
CA PRO A 134 -17.26 13.41 17.16
C PRO A 134 -16.83 14.82 16.74
N HIS A 135 -17.32 15.83 17.47
CA HIS A 135 -16.95 17.21 17.22
C HIS A 135 -15.44 17.43 17.46
N ARG A 136 -14.83 18.29 16.64
CA ARG A 136 -13.46 18.76 16.87
C ARG A 136 -13.45 19.66 18.11
N SER A 137 -12.43 19.54 18.93
CA SER A 137 -12.16 20.55 19.96
C SER A 137 -11.72 21.86 19.30
N MET A 138 -12.09 22.96 19.94
CA MET A 138 -11.50 24.27 19.68
C MET A 138 -10.14 24.25 20.36
N THR A 139 -9.06 24.25 19.59
CA THR A 139 -7.69 24.22 20.10
C THR A 139 -6.81 25.12 19.27
N ASP A 140 -5.94 25.86 19.96
CA ASP A 140 -4.88 26.69 19.35
C ASP A 140 -3.58 25.89 19.18
N HIS A 141 -3.53 24.66 19.69
CA HIS A 141 -2.38 23.79 19.52
C HIS A 141 -2.37 23.17 18.11
N PRO A 142 -1.17 23.00 17.50
CA PRO A 142 -1.02 22.26 16.26
C PRO A 142 -1.70 20.90 16.32
N ARG A 143 -2.43 20.57 15.25
CA ARG A 143 -3.13 19.30 15.12
C ARG A 143 -2.16 18.26 14.58
N LEU A 144 -2.28 17.03 15.06
CA LEU A 144 -1.50 15.93 14.53
C LEU A 144 -1.93 15.66 13.08
N ARG A 145 -0.96 15.55 12.18
CA ARG A 145 -1.18 15.32 10.75
C ARG A 145 -1.10 13.83 10.45
N VAL A 146 -2.20 13.27 9.95
CA VAL A 146 -2.31 11.85 9.57
C VAL A 146 -2.42 11.76 8.06
N GLY A 147 -1.35 11.27 7.43
CA GLY A 147 -1.32 10.93 6.02
C GLY A 147 -2.15 9.68 5.72
N ILE A 148 -2.87 9.69 4.59
CA ILE A 148 -3.63 8.55 4.05
C ILE A 148 -3.25 8.40 2.58
N LEU A 149 -2.61 7.28 2.24
CA LEU A 149 -2.33 6.90 0.84
C LEU A 149 -3.27 5.75 0.44
N ASP A 150 -4.29 6.09 -0.35
CA ASP A 150 -5.43 5.18 -0.61
C ASP A 150 -6.08 5.51 -1.97
N THR A 151 -7.35 5.16 -2.18
CA THR A 151 -8.15 5.63 -3.32
C THR A 151 -8.38 7.14 -3.27
N PRO A 152 -8.90 7.76 -4.35
CA PRO A 152 -9.51 9.08 -4.23
C PRO A 152 -10.58 9.09 -3.14
N ILE A 153 -10.67 10.21 -2.41
CA ILE A 153 -11.61 10.37 -1.29
C ILE A 153 -12.92 10.98 -1.77
N TRP A 154 -14.03 10.44 -1.28
CA TRP A 154 -15.34 11.06 -1.41
C TRP A 154 -15.44 12.22 -0.41
N PRO A 155 -15.82 13.43 -0.84
CA PRO A 155 -15.91 14.59 0.03
C PRO A 155 -17.14 14.50 0.96
N HIS A 156 -17.13 13.56 1.91
CA HIS A 156 -18.26 13.30 2.81
C HIS A 156 -18.50 14.45 3.79
N ASP A 157 -19.76 14.79 4.06
CA ASP A 157 -20.10 15.97 4.86
C ASP A 157 -19.59 15.87 6.32
N GLN A 158 -19.55 14.67 6.91
CA GLN A 158 -18.95 14.46 8.24
C GLN A 158 -17.43 14.71 8.30
N LEU A 159 -16.75 14.65 7.14
CA LEU A 159 -15.31 14.89 6.99
C LEU A 159 -15.01 16.33 6.56
N ALA A 160 -16.02 17.18 6.38
CA ALA A 160 -15.83 18.58 6.00
C ALA A 160 -14.90 19.30 6.98
N GLY A 161 -13.87 19.96 6.43
CA GLY A 161 -12.86 20.68 7.21
C GLY A 161 -11.88 19.79 7.99
N ARG A 162 -11.89 18.46 7.79
CA ARG A 162 -10.98 17.53 8.47
C ARG A 162 -9.82 17.05 7.61
N PHE A 163 -9.90 17.20 6.29
CA PHE A 163 -8.89 16.67 5.38
C PHE A 163 -8.45 17.68 4.32
N MET A 164 -7.21 17.50 3.86
CA MET A 164 -6.62 18.14 2.69
C MET A 164 -6.38 17.07 1.63
N ALA A 165 -6.77 17.34 0.38
CA ALA A 165 -6.53 16.45 -0.74
C ALA A 165 -6.30 17.27 -2.01
N ASP A 166 -5.46 16.76 -2.92
CA ASP A 166 -5.35 17.34 -4.26
C ASP A 166 -6.67 17.20 -5.00
N SER A 167 -6.96 18.09 -5.95
CA SER A 167 -8.19 18.04 -6.75
C SER A 167 -8.35 16.70 -7.49
N ALA A 168 -7.24 16.13 -7.98
CA ALA A 168 -7.21 14.83 -8.63
C ALA A 168 -7.46 13.65 -7.67
N ALA A 169 -7.34 13.87 -6.35
CA ALA A 169 -7.62 12.88 -5.31
C ALA A 169 -9.07 12.97 -4.79
N LEU A 170 -9.94 13.80 -5.38
CA LEU A 170 -11.35 13.90 -5.02
C LEU A 170 -12.24 13.11 -5.98
N LEU A 171 -13.13 12.29 -5.44
CA LEU A 171 -14.20 11.70 -6.23
C LEU A 171 -15.27 12.74 -6.59
N PRO A 172 -15.78 12.73 -7.83
CA PRO A 172 -16.90 13.59 -8.21
C PRO A 172 -18.18 13.15 -7.50
N ARG A 173 -18.92 14.12 -6.92
CA ARG A 173 -20.19 13.84 -6.23
C ARG A 173 -21.33 13.39 -7.16
N VAL A 174 -21.22 13.68 -8.46
CA VAL A 174 -22.22 13.34 -9.47
C VAL A 174 -21.56 12.46 -10.53
N ARG A 175 -22.13 11.28 -10.74
CA ARG A 175 -21.70 10.32 -11.77
C ARG A 175 -22.93 9.72 -12.44
N GLU A 176 -22.84 9.49 -13.75
CA GLU A 176 -23.89 8.81 -14.51
C GLU A 176 -23.91 7.31 -14.23
N ALA A 177 -22.73 6.70 -14.14
CA ALA A 177 -22.56 5.29 -13.81
C ALA A 177 -22.44 5.07 -12.29
N PRO A 178 -22.85 3.89 -11.77
CA PRO A 178 -22.58 3.50 -10.40
C PRO A 178 -21.09 3.58 -10.07
N THR A 179 -20.77 4.08 -8.87
CA THR A 179 -19.39 4.16 -8.41
C THR A 179 -18.90 2.78 -7.99
N PRO A 180 -17.69 2.34 -8.35
CA PRO A 180 -17.14 1.09 -7.83
C PRO A 180 -17.11 1.09 -6.29
N MET A 181 -17.50 -0.02 -5.68
CA MET A 181 -17.45 -0.23 -4.22
C MET A 181 -16.14 0.24 -3.59
N LEU A 182 -15.03 -0.15 -4.22
CA LEU A 182 -13.70 0.16 -3.73
C LEU A 182 -13.36 1.66 -3.71
N ALA A 183 -14.05 2.50 -4.49
CA ALA A 183 -13.83 3.94 -4.46
C ALA A 183 -14.15 4.56 -3.09
N GLY A 184 -15.00 3.91 -2.28
CA GLY A 184 -15.32 4.37 -0.94
C GLY A 184 -14.25 4.10 0.12
N HIS A 185 -13.17 3.39 -0.23
CA HIS A 185 -12.19 2.87 0.73
C HIS A 185 -11.47 3.97 1.51
N ALA A 186 -10.88 4.98 0.85
CA ALA A 186 -10.23 6.11 1.52
C ALA A 186 -11.17 6.88 2.46
N THR A 187 -12.42 7.07 2.03
CA THR A 187 -13.46 7.75 2.82
C THR A 187 -13.80 6.95 4.08
N PHE A 188 -13.82 5.63 3.98
CA PHE A 188 -14.06 4.73 5.10
C PHE A 188 -12.93 4.76 6.12
N VAL A 189 -11.68 4.67 5.64
CA VAL A 189 -10.46 4.82 6.45
C VAL A 189 -10.43 6.17 7.16
N ALA A 190 -10.66 7.26 6.44
CA ALA A 190 -10.68 8.62 6.99
C ALA A 190 -11.72 8.78 8.11
N GLY A 191 -12.92 8.21 7.93
CA GLY A 191 -13.97 8.21 8.96
C GLY A 191 -13.56 7.50 10.25
N ILE A 192 -12.90 6.34 10.14
CA ILE A 192 -12.41 5.60 11.31
C ILE A 192 -11.36 6.41 12.06
N ILE A 193 -10.38 6.96 11.33
CA ILE A 193 -9.33 7.79 11.94
C ILE A 193 -9.96 8.99 12.66
N ALA A 194 -10.89 9.70 12.00
CA ALA A 194 -11.57 10.85 12.57
C ALA A 194 -12.49 10.50 13.76
N ALA A 195 -12.98 9.27 13.86
CA ALA A 195 -13.75 8.81 15.02
C ALA A 195 -12.85 8.63 16.26
N HIS A 196 -11.62 8.12 16.09
CA HIS A 196 -10.66 7.91 17.19
C HIS A 196 -9.79 9.14 17.49
N ALA A 197 -9.54 9.99 16.50
CA ALA A 197 -8.80 11.23 16.59
C ALA A 197 -9.60 12.38 15.95
N PRO A 198 -10.66 12.89 16.61
CA PRO A 198 -11.51 13.95 16.06
C PRO A 198 -10.73 15.21 15.68
N ASP A 199 -9.63 15.46 16.38
CA ASP A 199 -8.82 16.65 16.23
C ASP A 199 -7.67 16.54 15.24
N ALA A 200 -7.41 15.35 14.69
CA ALA A 200 -6.40 15.17 13.66
C ALA A 200 -6.73 15.98 12.40
N GLU A 201 -5.70 16.33 11.66
CA GLU A 201 -5.78 16.83 10.30
C GLU A 201 -5.37 15.71 9.35
N LEU A 202 -6.24 15.36 8.40
CA LEU A 202 -5.99 14.27 7.47
C LEU A 202 -5.36 14.83 6.19
N VAL A 203 -4.26 14.23 5.73
CA VAL A 203 -3.64 14.58 4.44
C VAL A 203 -3.82 13.39 3.52
N VAL A 204 -4.66 13.52 2.50
CA VAL A 204 -5.04 12.41 1.61
C VAL A 204 -4.34 12.54 0.27
N ARG A 205 -3.76 11.43 -0.20
CA ARG A 205 -3.22 11.29 -1.55
C ARG A 205 -3.83 10.05 -2.19
N ALA A 206 -4.28 10.18 -3.44
CA ALA A 206 -4.77 9.06 -4.22
C ALA A 206 -3.58 8.29 -4.81
N GLY A 207 -3.31 7.10 -4.29
CA GLY A 207 -2.30 6.17 -4.77
C GLY A 207 -2.86 4.93 -5.47
N LEU A 208 -4.15 4.65 -5.28
CA LEU A 208 -4.80 3.42 -5.74
C LEU A 208 -5.97 3.75 -6.67
N ALA A 209 -6.17 2.94 -7.71
CA ALA A 209 -7.27 3.13 -8.65
C ALA A 209 -8.64 2.79 -8.02
N GLU A 210 -9.68 3.56 -8.34
CA GLU A 210 -11.02 3.39 -7.74
C GLU A 210 -11.71 2.04 -8.05
N GLY A 211 -11.40 1.42 -9.19
CA GLY A 211 -12.12 0.24 -9.70
C GLY A 211 -11.57 -1.12 -9.28
N ALA A 212 -10.26 -1.18 -9.03
CA ALA A 212 -9.57 -2.44 -8.70
C ALA A 212 -8.58 -2.28 -7.53
N VAL A 213 -8.30 -1.05 -7.10
CA VAL A 213 -7.32 -0.72 -6.04
C VAL A 213 -5.96 -1.40 -6.33
N CYS A 214 -5.66 -1.56 -7.61
CA CYS A 214 -4.33 -1.88 -8.09
C CYS A 214 -3.61 -0.59 -8.43
N ALA A 215 -2.30 -0.59 -8.23
CA ALA A 215 -1.44 0.49 -8.58
C ALA A 215 -0.05 -0.02 -8.92
N ASP A 216 0.63 0.78 -9.71
CA ASP A 216 2.02 0.61 -10.01
C ASP A 216 2.89 0.84 -8.74
N SER A 217 3.82 -0.06 -8.44
CA SER A 217 4.64 0.06 -7.21
C SER A 217 5.53 1.30 -7.21
N TRP A 218 5.97 1.77 -8.39
CA TRP A 218 6.72 3.01 -8.51
C TRP A 218 5.85 4.23 -8.21
N ASP A 219 4.63 4.28 -8.75
CA ASP A 219 3.68 5.36 -8.46
C ASP A 219 3.30 5.39 -6.97
N VAL A 220 3.05 4.22 -6.36
CA VAL A 220 2.76 4.10 -4.92
C VAL A 220 3.94 4.62 -4.10
N ALA A 221 5.16 4.16 -4.38
CA ALA A 221 6.34 4.60 -3.66
C ALA A 221 6.63 6.10 -3.82
N THR A 222 6.43 6.66 -5.02
CA THR A 222 6.58 8.09 -5.29
C THR A 222 5.57 8.92 -4.49
N ARG A 223 4.34 8.44 -4.37
CA ARG A 223 3.31 9.08 -3.53
C ARG A 223 3.54 8.88 -2.04
N MET A 224 4.15 7.76 -1.62
CA MET A 224 4.59 7.59 -0.24
C MET A 224 5.60 8.68 0.11
N VAL A 225 6.67 8.84 -0.68
CA VAL A 225 7.73 9.82 -0.36
C VAL A 225 7.29 11.27 -0.49
N SER A 226 6.20 11.57 -1.22
CA SER A 226 5.66 12.94 -1.26
C SER A 226 5.15 13.42 0.11
N PHE A 227 4.79 12.50 1.02
CA PHE A 227 4.42 12.84 2.40
C PHE A 227 5.57 13.39 3.24
N VAL A 228 6.83 13.25 2.80
CA VAL A 228 7.98 13.91 3.45
C VAL A 228 7.80 15.43 3.44
N ALA A 229 7.37 16.00 2.31
CA ALA A 229 7.12 17.44 2.19
C ALA A 229 5.88 17.90 2.95
N GLU A 230 4.97 16.97 3.27
CA GLU A 230 3.77 17.22 4.05
C GLU A 230 4.01 17.11 5.56
N GLU A 231 5.20 16.73 6.03
CA GLU A 231 5.55 16.65 7.45
C GLU A 231 4.47 15.94 8.30
N VAL A 232 3.94 14.82 7.79
CA VAL A 232 2.92 14.06 8.53
C VAL A 232 3.55 13.35 9.72
N ASP A 233 2.86 13.34 10.86
CA ASP A 233 3.33 12.64 12.06
C ASP A 233 3.12 11.12 11.96
N LEU A 234 2.11 10.70 11.19
CA LEU A 234 1.72 9.32 10.98
C LEU A 234 1.24 9.14 9.55
N LEU A 235 1.62 8.04 8.89
CA LEU A 235 1.14 7.65 7.57
C LEU A 235 0.43 6.30 7.64
N GLN A 236 -0.83 6.28 7.22
CA GLN A 236 -1.67 5.09 7.13
C GLN A 236 -1.63 4.52 5.71
N LEU A 237 -1.36 3.21 5.60
CA LEU A 237 -1.17 2.48 4.35
C LEU A 237 -2.10 1.25 4.31
N SER A 238 -3.07 1.25 3.39
CA SER A 238 -4.06 0.18 3.26
C SER A 238 -3.94 -0.60 1.95
N PHE A 239 -2.72 -0.94 1.55
CA PHE A 239 -2.43 -1.73 0.36
C PHE A 239 -1.39 -2.80 0.67
N ALA A 240 -1.30 -3.82 -0.17
CA ALA A 240 -0.34 -4.90 -0.03
C ALA A 240 0.27 -5.30 -1.37
N CYS A 241 1.53 -5.70 -1.33
CA CYS A 241 2.21 -6.42 -2.39
C CYS A 241 2.83 -7.67 -1.78
N PHE A 242 2.77 -8.77 -2.54
CA PHE A 242 3.39 -10.05 -2.19
C PHE A 242 4.52 -10.34 -3.17
N THR A 243 5.55 -11.00 -2.70
CA THR A 243 6.73 -11.35 -3.49
C THR A 243 6.99 -12.84 -3.37
N ALA A 244 7.53 -13.45 -4.42
CA ALA A 244 7.80 -14.89 -4.43
C ALA A 244 8.87 -15.32 -3.40
N ASP A 245 9.74 -14.38 -2.99
CA ASP A 245 10.83 -14.58 -2.05
C ASP A 245 10.54 -14.09 -0.62
N ASP A 246 9.34 -13.57 -0.35
CA ASP A 246 8.98 -12.96 0.94
C ASP A 246 9.94 -11.82 1.36
N GLU A 247 10.52 -11.12 0.37
CA GLU A 247 11.34 -9.91 0.56
C GLU A 247 10.61 -8.67 0.01
N PRO A 248 10.80 -7.48 0.61
CA PRO A 248 10.06 -6.30 0.21
C PRO A 248 10.42 -5.88 -1.22
N PRO A 249 9.45 -5.39 -2.03
CA PRO A 249 9.77 -4.75 -3.30
C PRO A 249 10.72 -3.56 -3.04
N LEU A 250 11.85 -3.52 -3.76
CA LEU A 250 12.91 -2.52 -3.56
C LEU A 250 12.37 -1.08 -3.48
N VAL A 251 11.44 -0.73 -4.35
CA VAL A 251 10.87 0.62 -4.41
C VAL A 251 10.02 0.96 -3.17
N ILE A 252 9.30 -0.03 -2.63
CA ILE A 252 8.49 0.12 -1.41
C ILE A 252 9.38 0.18 -0.18
N GLU A 253 10.39 -0.69 -0.08
CA GLU A 253 11.39 -0.65 0.99
C GLU A 253 12.10 0.70 1.05
N ARG A 254 12.48 1.23 -0.11
CA ARG A 254 13.11 2.54 -0.22
C ARG A 254 12.18 3.65 0.27
N ALA A 255 10.91 3.64 -0.12
CA ALA A 255 9.94 4.62 0.35
C ALA A 255 9.76 4.55 1.88
N VAL A 256 9.64 3.34 2.44
CA VAL A 256 9.61 3.12 3.91
C VAL A 256 10.85 3.71 4.59
N ALA A 257 12.05 3.43 4.07
CA ALA A 257 13.30 3.92 4.63
C ALA A 257 13.39 5.47 4.62
N ARG A 258 12.78 6.13 3.63
CA ARG A 258 12.74 7.61 3.56
C ARG A 258 11.79 8.23 4.57
N LEU A 259 10.73 7.51 4.97
CA LEU A 259 9.66 8.04 5.81
C LEU A 259 9.78 7.65 7.28
N ARG A 260 10.31 6.46 7.59
CA ARG A 260 10.24 5.84 8.94
C ARG A 260 10.92 6.64 10.06
N GLU A 261 11.85 7.53 9.70
CA GLU A 261 12.49 8.44 10.66
C GLU A 261 11.61 9.64 11.00
N GLN A 262 10.79 10.11 10.06
CA GLN A 262 9.96 11.32 10.20
C GLN A 262 8.55 11.01 10.72
N ALA A 263 7.94 9.93 10.25
CA ALA A 263 6.56 9.58 10.55
C ALA A 263 6.44 8.16 11.13
N VAL A 264 5.39 7.95 11.92
CA VAL A 264 4.95 6.59 12.28
C VAL A 264 4.26 5.97 11.06
N LEU A 265 4.75 4.84 10.57
CA LEU A 265 4.13 4.10 9.47
C LEU A 265 3.22 3.02 10.03
N VAL A 266 1.94 3.03 9.66
CA VAL A 266 0.95 2.02 10.06
C VAL A 266 0.37 1.39 8.81
N ALA A 267 0.47 0.07 8.69
CA ALA A 267 0.01 -0.62 7.50
C ALA A 267 -0.89 -1.82 7.82
N ALA A 268 -1.87 -2.03 6.97
CA ALA A 268 -2.78 -3.17 7.03
C ALA A 268 -2.03 -4.48 6.74
N ALA A 269 -2.22 -5.48 7.58
CA ALA A 269 -1.46 -6.72 7.48
C ALA A 269 -1.88 -7.64 6.32
N GLY A 270 -3.05 -7.52 5.72
CA GLY A 270 -3.50 -8.59 4.81
C GLY A 270 -4.91 -9.09 5.10
N ASN A 271 -5.69 -9.45 4.09
CA ASN A 271 -6.92 -10.23 4.29
C ASN A 271 -6.79 -11.68 3.79
N HIS A 272 -5.55 -12.15 3.65
CA HIS A 272 -5.18 -13.47 3.12
C HIS A 272 -5.07 -14.57 4.19
N GLY A 273 -5.47 -14.29 5.43
CA GLY A 273 -5.37 -15.23 6.56
C GLY A 273 -6.19 -16.50 6.39
N THR A 274 -7.15 -16.52 5.47
CA THR A 274 -7.98 -17.69 5.10
C THR A 274 -7.70 -18.22 3.71
N GLU A 275 -6.80 -17.60 2.93
CA GLU A 275 -6.58 -17.98 1.53
C GLU A 275 -6.02 -19.41 1.39
N PRO A 276 -6.61 -20.23 0.51
CA PRO A 276 -6.03 -21.50 0.10
C PRO A 276 -4.71 -21.29 -0.66
N GLY A 277 -3.78 -22.23 -0.59
CA GLY A 277 -2.60 -22.24 -1.48
C GLY A 277 -1.33 -21.56 -0.96
N GLY A 278 -1.17 -21.43 0.36
CA GLY A 278 0.12 -21.13 0.99
C GLY A 278 0.41 -19.66 1.27
N ARG A 279 -0.40 -18.72 0.76
CA ARG A 279 -0.24 -17.29 1.08
C ARG A 279 -0.61 -16.91 2.50
N ARG A 280 -1.33 -17.75 3.25
CA ARG A 280 -1.80 -17.51 4.63
C ARG A 280 -0.78 -16.85 5.58
N HIS A 281 0.50 -17.16 5.43
CA HIS A 281 1.58 -16.64 6.26
C HIS A 281 2.59 -15.76 5.50
N ALA A 282 2.40 -15.59 4.18
CA ALA A 282 3.24 -14.76 3.33
C ALA A 282 3.25 -13.32 3.83
N LYS A 283 4.41 -12.68 3.73
CA LYS A 283 4.58 -11.29 4.13
C LYS A 283 3.85 -10.37 3.15
N ALA A 284 3.05 -9.45 3.68
CA ALA A 284 2.43 -8.38 2.91
C ALA A 284 3.25 -7.09 3.10
N PHE A 285 3.68 -6.48 2.00
CA PHE A 285 4.45 -5.23 2.03
C PHE A 285 3.56 -4.04 1.66
N PRO A 286 3.62 -2.91 2.39
CA PRO A 286 4.71 -2.51 3.29
C PRO A 286 4.57 -2.97 4.74
N ALA A 287 3.50 -3.65 5.14
CA ALA A 287 3.28 -4.01 6.55
C ALA A 287 4.43 -4.81 7.17
N ALA A 288 4.99 -5.78 6.43
CA ALA A 288 6.11 -6.58 6.89
C ALA A 288 7.49 -5.90 6.74
N CYS A 289 7.57 -4.66 6.25
CA CYS A 289 8.84 -3.92 6.18
C CYS A 289 9.34 -3.53 7.59
N GLU A 290 10.65 -3.49 7.76
CA GLU A 290 11.26 -3.00 8.99
C GLU A 290 10.91 -1.53 9.24
N GLY A 291 10.41 -1.22 10.45
CA GLY A 291 10.00 0.12 10.84
C GLY A 291 8.55 0.48 10.52
N VAL A 292 7.76 -0.47 9.99
CA VAL A 292 6.32 -0.33 9.79
C VAL A 292 5.55 -1.08 10.88
N LEU A 293 4.52 -0.46 11.43
CA LEU A 293 3.60 -1.09 12.35
C LEU A 293 2.54 -1.89 11.57
N ALA A 294 2.76 -3.21 11.45
CA ALA A 294 1.80 -4.13 10.84
C ALA A 294 0.59 -4.37 11.75
N VAL A 295 -0.61 -4.05 11.26
CA VAL A 295 -1.87 -4.20 12.01
C VAL A 295 -2.79 -5.21 11.33
N GLY A 296 -3.08 -6.29 12.05
CA GLY A 296 -4.10 -7.26 11.67
C GLY A 296 -5.48 -6.90 12.21
N ALA A 297 -6.50 -7.61 11.75
CA ALA A 297 -7.86 -7.53 12.26
C ALA A 297 -8.14 -8.68 13.21
N GLU A 298 -8.98 -8.45 14.21
CA GLU A 298 -9.57 -9.49 15.08
C GLU A 298 -10.60 -10.31 14.30
N ALA A 299 -10.12 -11.06 13.30
CA ALA A 299 -10.92 -11.87 12.40
C ALA A 299 -10.10 -13.02 11.83
N GLU A 300 -10.78 -14.02 11.26
CA GLU A 300 -10.13 -15.17 10.62
C GLU A 300 -9.40 -14.79 9.33
N PHE A 301 -9.95 -13.84 8.55
CA PHE A 301 -9.32 -13.37 7.30
C PHE A 301 -7.98 -12.66 7.55
N SER A 302 -7.68 -12.24 8.78
CA SER A 302 -6.41 -11.59 9.09
C SER A 302 -5.28 -12.62 9.24
N PRO A 303 -4.10 -12.40 8.64
CA PRO A 303 -2.96 -13.30 8.85
C PRO A 303 -2.60 -13.37 10.33
N LYS A 304 -2.31 -14.60 10.79
CA LYS A 304 -1.77 -14.90 12.13
C LYS A 304 -0.30 -15.25 11.95
N ALA A 305 0.53 -14.22 11.75
CA ALA A 305 1.95 -14.37 11.46
C ALA A 305 2.80 -13.50 12.41
N SER A 306 4.04 -13.90 12.65
CA SER A 306 4.94 -13.26 13.62
C SER A 306 5.33 -11.83 13.28
N TRP A 307 5.23 -11.43 12.01
CA TRP A 307 5.49 -10.08 11.55
C TRP A 307 4.29 -9.13 11.75
N VAL A 308 3.12 -9.65 12.16
CA VAL A 308 1.98 -8.82 12.57
C VAL A 308 2.20 -8.36 14.01
N ALA A 309 2.30 -7.04 14.22
CA ALA A 309 2.64 -6.49 15.52
C ALA A 309 1.49 -6.56 16.52
N LEU A 310 0.25 -6.31 16.05
CA LEU A 310 -0.96 -6.41 16.85
C LEU A 310 -2.20 -6.63 15.98
N HIS A 311 -3.29 -7.05 16.62
CA HIS A 311 -4.62 -7.11 16.01
C HIS A 311 -5.55 -6.09 16.68
N ALA A 312 -6.43 -5.49 15.90
CA ALA A 312 -7.44 -4.54 16.38
C ALA A 312 -8.81 -4.81 15.72
N PRO A 313 -9.91 -4.23 16.20
CA PRO A 313 -11.22 -4.37 15.57
C PRO A 313 -11.20 -3.91 14.11
N GLY A 314 -11.56 -4.82 13.20
CA GLY A 314 -11.60 -4.56 11.77
C GLY A 314 -12.62 -5.41 11.01
N ALA A 315 -13.47 -6.16 11.72
CA ALA A 315 -14.55 -6.94 11.12
C ALA A 315 -15.90 -6.32 11.51
N GLY A 316 -16.76 -6.10 10.53
CA GLY A 316 -18.09 -5.54 10.77
C GLY A 316 -18.08 -4.14 11.39
N VAL A 317 -17.07 -3.33 11.08
CA VAL A 317 -16.95 -1.95 11.60
C VAL A 317 -17.79 -1.00 10.75
N THR A 318 -18.31 0.08 11.34
CA THR A 318 -19.13 1.08 10.63
C THR A 318 -18.39 2.41 10.51
N SER A 319 -18.40 3.01 9.31
CA SER A 319 -17.74 4.29 9.04
C SER A 319 -18.43 5.10 7.95
N THR A 320 -17.92 6.30 7.68
CA THR A 320 -18.31 7.13 6.53
C THR A 320 -18.05 6.40 5.23
N TYR A 321 -18.91 6.58 4.23
CA TYR A 321 -18.80 5.88 2.96
C TYR A 321 -19.41 6.73 1.83
N LEU A 322 -19.55 6.15 0.64
CA LEU A 322 -20.13 6.79 -0.53
C LEU A 322 -21.61 7.14 -0.31
N GLU A 323 -22.09 8.13 -1.06
CA GLU A 323 -23.51 8.41 -1.25
C GLU A 323 -23.89 8.15 -2.71
N GLY A 324 -25.04 7.50 -2.93
CA GLY A 324 -25.54 7.19 -4.27
C GLY A 324 -25.41 5.73 -4.66
N LYS A 325 -25.50 5.46 -5.98
CA LYS A 325 -25.43 4.11 -6.54
C LYS A 325 -23.99 3.61 -6.56
N VAL A 326 -23.79 2.41 -6.06
CA VAL A 326 -22.50 1.73 -5.98
C VAL A 326 -22.61 0.37 -6.65
N SER A 327 -21.65 0.05 -7.52
CA SER A 327 -21.51 -1.29 -8.09
C SER A 327 -20.72 -2.20 -7.15
N LEU A 328 -21.32 -3.34 -6.82
CA LEU A 328 -20.78 -4.37 -5.95
C LEU A 328 -20.19 -5.52 -6.78
N PRO A 329 -19.38 -6.39 -6.16
CA PRO A 329 -18.93 -7.62 -6.82
C PRO A 329 -20.11 -8.40 -7.42
N ARG A 330 -19.87 -9.07 -8.56
CA ARG A 330 -20.87 -9.88 -9.29
C ARG A 330 -21.99 -9.08 -9.98
N GLY A 331 -21.83 -7.76 -10.13
CA GLY A 331 -22.73 -6.92 -10.92
C GLY A 331 -23.99 -6.47 -10.16
N GLU A 332 -24.03 -6.70 -8.85
CA GLU A 332 -25.08 -6.16 -8.00
C GLU A 332 -24.90 -4.64 -7.84
N GLU A 333 -26.00 -3.91 -7.68
CA GLU A 333 -25.97 -2.48 -7.36
C GLU A 333 -26.67 -2.25 -6.01
N ALA A 334 -26.09 -1.37 -5.20
CA ALA A 334 -26.70 -0.94 -3.95
C ALA A 334 -26.65 0.59 -3.83
N PHE A 335 -27.64 1.15 -3.15
CA PHE A 335 -27.66 2.57 -2.82
C PHE A 335 -27.13 2.79 -1.41
N TYR A 336 -26.18 3.71 -1.26
CA TYR A 336 -25.59 4.09 0.03
C TYR A 336 -25.97 5.52 0.41
N SER A 337 -26.07 5.75 1.72
CA SER A 337 -26.49 7.02 2.32
C SER A 337 -25.36 7.69 3.12
N GLY A 338 -24.10 7.48 2.71
CA GLY A 338 -22.94 8.09 3.36
C GLY A 338 -22.32 7.23 4.48
N SER A 339 -22.81 6.02 4.70
CA SER A 339 -22.20 5.10 5.65
C SER A 339 -22.37 3.64 5.26
N ALA A 340 -21.46 2.81 5.74
CA ALA A 340 -21.51 1.37 5.55
C ALA A 340 -20.87 0.64 6.73
N THR A 341 -21.19 -0.66 6.84
CA THR A 341 -20.47 -1.63 7.66
C THR A 341 -19.58 -2.47 6.77
N TRP A 342 -18.28 -2.55 7.05
CA TRP A 342 -17.31 -3.27 6.22
C TRP A 342 -16.26 -3.98 7.07
N SER A 343 -15.49 -4.88 6.46
CA SER A 343 -14.46 -5.69 7.14
C SER A 343 -13.16 -5.64 6.36
N GLY A 344 -12.04 -5.55 7.06
CA GLY A 344 -10.71 -5.57 6.47
C GLY A 344 -9.63 -5.12 7.47
N THR A 345 -8.40 -5.60 7.27
CA THR A 345 -7.25 -5.13 8.05
C THR A 345 -6.90 -3.66 7.79
N SER A 346 -7.29 -3.11 6.64
CA SER A 346 -7.30 -1.66 6.37
C SER A 346 -7.99 -0.87 7.48
N PHE A 347 -9.11 -1.38 7.98
CA PHE A 347 -9.92 -0.69 8.98
C PHE A 347 -9.37 -0.85 10.39
N ALA A 348 -8.76 -2.00 10.70
CA ALA A 348 -8.00 -2.19 11.92
C ALA A 348 -6.78 -1.26 11.96
N ALA A 349 -6.04 -1.14 10.84
CA ALA A 349 -4.92 -0.21 10.71
C ALA A 349 -5.38 1.26 10.86
N ALA A 350 -6.54 1.62 10.30
CA ALA A 350 -7.14 2.95 10.48
C ALA A 350 -7.52 3.22 11.95
N ALA A 351 -8.09 2.24 12.65
CA ALA A 351 -8.45 2.36 14.06
C ALA A 351 -7.20 2.58 14.94
N VAL A 352 -6.12 1.83 14.69
CA VAL A 352 -4.83 2.01 15.37
C VAL A 352 -4.21 3.36 15.05
N SER A 353 -4.26 3.80 13.79
CA SER A 353 -3.77 5.11 13.37
C SER A 353 -4.48 6.24 14.12
N GLY A 354 -5.81 6.19 14.19
CA GLY A 354 -6.60 7.13 14.96
C GLY A 354 -6.37 7.00 16.47
N ALA A 355 -6.16 5.80 17.01
CA ALA A 355 -5.85 5.60 18.43
C ALA A 355 -4.51 6.23 18.82
N ILE A 356 -3.46 6.05 18.00
CA ILE A 356 -2.15 6.70 18.17
C ILE A 356 -2.34 8.21 18.09
N ALA A 357 -3.05 8.70 17.08
CA ALA A 357 -3.20 10.13 16.86
C ALA A 357 -3.98 10.82 17.99
N GLY A 358 -5.09 10.23 18.42
CA GLY A 358 -5.90 10.73 19.52
C GLY A 358 -5.17 10.65 20.86
N LEU A 359 -4.37 9.61 21.07
CA LEU A 359 -3.54 9.48 22.28
C LEU A 359 -2.43 10.53 22.33
N ALA A 360 -1.73 10.75 21.20
CA ALA A 360 -0.71 11.79 21.07
C ALA A 360 -1.28 13.17 21.41
N HIS A 361 -2.43 13.50 20.82
CA HIS A 361 -3.12 14.76 21.09
C HIS A 361 -3.50 14.91 22.58
N ARG A 362 -4.14 13.91 23.19
CA ARG A 362 -4.56 13.97 24.61
C ARG A 362 -3.38 14.07 25.58
N ARG A 363 -2.22 13.54 25.21
CA ARG A 363 -1.02 13.53 26.06
C ARG A 363 -0.07 14.69 25.77
N GLY A 364 -0.29 15.46 24.71
CA GLY A 364 0.68 16.44 24.22
C GLY A 364 2.02 15.80 23.85
N SER A 365 1.99 14.56 23.33
CA SER A 365 3.18 13.79 22.96
C SER A 365 3.28 13.62 21.45
N SER A 366 4.44 13.18 20.96
CA SER A 366 4.60 12.78 19.56
C SER A 366 3.79 11.50 19.22
N ALA A 367 3.53 11.29 17.93
CA ALA A 367 2.93 10.04 17.44
C ALA A 367 3.80 8.82 17.81
N ARG A 368 5.13 8.96 17.80
CA ARG A 368 6.06 7.89 18.16
C ARG A 368 5.93 7.48 19.63
N GLU A 369 5.92 8.44 20.54
CA GLU A 369 5.71 8.18 21.98
C GLU A 369 4.33 7.55 22.24
N ALA A 370 3.29 8.02 21.55
CA ALA A 370 1.95 7.45 21.66
C ALA A 370 1.88 6.01 21.13
N LYS A 371 2.55 5.71 20.02
CA LYS A 371 2.70 4.35 19.46
C LYS A 371 3.40 3.43 20.47
N GLU A 372 4.54 3.83 21.01
CA GLU A 372 5.27 3.03 21.99
C GLU A 372 4.43 2.80 23.25
N TYR A 373 3.73 3.82 23.74
CA TYR A 373 2.82 3.70 24.87
C TYR A 373 1.68 2.71 24.61
N LEU A 374 1.11 2.72 23.41
CA LEU A 374 0.02 1.82 23.01
C LEU A 374 0.50 0.35 22.97
N LEU A 375 1.71 0.10 22.46
CA LEU A 375 2.29 -1.25 22.36
C LEU A 375 2.70 -1.85 23.70
N HIS A 376 3.13 -1.03 24.66
CA HIS A 376 3.68 -1.50 25.94
C HIS A 376 2.66 -1.51 27.10
N ARG A 377 1.37 -1.28 26.82
CA ARG A 377 0.31 -1.44 27.82
C ARG A 377 -0.10 -2.91 27.96
N PRO A 378 -0.29 -3.44 29.19
CA PRO A 378 -0.88 -4.77 29.38
C PRO A 378 -2.33 -4.77 28.88
N ALA A 379 -2.62 -5.63 27.89
CA ALA A 379 -3.93 -5.97 27.32
C ALA A 379 -4.80 -4.78 26.88
N VAL A 380 -4.64 -4.36 25.62
CA VAL A 380 -5.64 -3.54 24.92
C VAL A 380 -6.88 -4.39 24.66
N ARG A 381 -7.97 -4.10 25.39
CA ARG A 381 -9.34 -4.56 25.07
C ARG A 381 -10.24 -3.45 24.54
N ASP A 382 -9.75 -2.21 24.43
CA ASP A 382 -10.59 -1.03 24.16
C ASP A 382 -10.08 -0.17 22.98
N ILE A 383 -9.97 -0.76 21.77
CA ILE A 383 -9.99 0.03 20.52
C ILE A 383 -11.36 -0.15 19.87
N HIS A 384 -12.42 0.16 20.61
CA HIS A 384 -13.76 0.26 20.04
C HIS A 384 -14.07 1.73 19.71
N PRO A 385 -14.68 2.03 18.55
CA PRO A 385 -15.28 3.34 18.35
C PRO A 385 -16.40 3.54 19.39
N PRO A 386 -16.63 4.77 19.87
CA PRO A 386 -17.67 5.03 20.86
C PRO A 386 -19.05 4.58 20.33
N GLY A 387 -19.71 3.67 21.07
CA GLY A 387 -21.09 3.25 20.79
C GLY A 387 -21.27 1.82 20.24
N GLN A 388 -20.25 0.97 20.24
CA GLN A 388 -20.39 -0.46 19.93
C GLN A 388 -19.94 -1.30 21.14
N THR A 389 -20.91 -1.98 21.79
CA THR A 389 -20.71 -3.04 22.79
C THR A 389 -20.95 -4.40 22.18
#